data_AF-A0A1V5GXT7-F1
#
_entry.id   AF-A0A1V5GXT7-F1
#
_cell.length_a   1.000
_cell.length_b   1.000
_cell.length_c   1.000
_cell.angle_alpha   90.00
_cell.angle_beta   90.00
_cell.angle_gamma   90.00
#
_symmetry.space_group_name_H-M   'P 1'
#
loop_
_entity.id
_entity.type
_entity.pdbx_description
1 polymer ?
#
loop_
_entity_poly.entity_id
_entity_poly.type
_entity_poly.pdbx_seq_one_letter_code
_entity_poly.pdbx_strand_id
1 'polypeptide(L)'
;MKRLAQTLCLALIVIVAVVGATAVAEIIDPDLDNETYTIDGTSGNGAVSGASVLTGTVTLNQGFFVEYLVVGGGGGGGGGHGGGGGAGGYLEGTSYQVNAQSYPVVVGSFGAGKLDNNGHGASGGNSQFATITAYGGGGGASRNWNSTMPDGGSGGGNAHATRDNGNTLDPAQGNDGGVSGQNDVGGGGGGAGAAGGAATPTVAGAGGAGKTSSITGFATGYAGGGGGGRYTGTSGGSASHGGGAGGYDSTVSAQDGTPNTGGGGGGGGAITGASPYGNGGNGGSGIVVVRYQGTTAATGGTIAESPGSAAGYTVHSFTAVGTSAFNLSGVDFSTRLGATVTASLSGTGSLVYDGPGMLTLAGDNTYTGDTTVNAGTLVLDSAGELMFALSDGGVSNQVRGGGGTVTLDGILRLDDSLLTDTAGTWELIELDTFGVGDLTFGSNFALALVGGAAFADLGGGSYSCLSGKDLWEFSESTGGLTLTHIPEPATLAVFGLAGLGLLRRRPRRA
;
A
#
# COMPACT_ATOMS: atom_id res chain seq x y z
N MET A 1 5.31 36.24 9.33
CA MET A 1 4.95 35.06 10.14
C MET A 1 3.83 34.18 9.55
N LYS A 2 3.21 34.52 8.39
CA LYS A 2 2.24 33.66 7.68
C LYS A 2 2.76 33.09 6.34
N ARG A 3 4.06 33.16 6.06
CA ARG A 3 4.69 32.68 4.81
C ARG A 3 5.86 31.73 5.03
N LEU A 4 5.95 31.10 6.20
CA LEU A 4 7.02 30.14 6.53
C LEU A 4 6.49 28.73 6.89
N ALA A 5 5.18 28.49 6.79
CA ALA A 5 4.55 27.20 7.11
C ALA A 5 4.19 26.37 5.87
N GLN A 6 4.60 26.79 4.66
CA GLN A 6 4.16 26.22 3.39
C GLN A 6 5.27 25.49 2.62
N THR A 7 6.36 25.10 3.28
CA THR A 7 7.52 24.46 2.61
C THR A 7 8.02 23.23 3.35
N LEU A 8 7.18 22.59 4.16
CA LEU A 8 7.51 21.29 4.75
C LEU A 8 6.26 20.40 4.85
N CYS A 9 5.45 20.36 3.80
CA CYS A 9 4.56 19.22 3.58
C CYS A 9 5.29 18.30 2.59
N LEU A 10 6.12 17.42 3.14
CA LEU A 10 6.47 16.21 2.41
C LEU A 10 5.16 15.41 2.40
N ALA A 11 4.44 15.41 1.28
CA ALA A 11 3.21 14.66 1.09
C ALA A 11 3.52 13.15 1.15
N LEU A 12 3.72 12.65 2.36
CA LEU A 12 3.63 11.24 2.69
C LEU A 12 2.16 11.00 3.02
N ILE A 13 1.38 10.67 2.00
CA ILE A 13 0.02 10.18 2.16
C ILE A 13 0.14 8.84 2.91
N VAL A 14 -0.27 8.83 4.17
CA VAL A 14 -0.38 7.61 4.97
C VAL A 14 -1.71 6.96 4.63
N ILE A 15 -1.75 6.06 3.65
CA ILE A 15 -2.93 5.21 3.42
C ILE A 15 -3.03 4.23 4.60
N VAL A 16 -4.01 4.41 5.49
CA VAL A 16 -4.27 3.47 6.58
C VAL A 16 -4.98 2.25 6.00
N ALA A 17 -4.24 1.16 5.84
CA ALA A 17 -4.84 -0.15 5.61
C ALA A 17 -5.66 -0.56 6.85
N VAL A 18 -6.98 -0.47 6.79
CA VAL A 18 -7.86 -1.04 7.82
C VAL A 18 -7.79 -2.57 7.71
N VAL A 19 -7.40 -3.21 8.81
CA VAL A 19 -7.33 -4.67 8.94
C VAL A 19 -8.74 -5.26 8.89
N GLY A 20 -9.08 -5.96 7.81
CA GLY A 20 -10.25 -6.83 7.73
C GLY A 20 -11.05 -6.73 6.43
N ALA A 21 -10.84 -7.70 5.53
CA ALA A 21 -11.66 -8.16 4.39
C ALA A 21 -12.19 -7.16 3.34
N THR A 22 -12.11 -5.85 3.54
CA THR A 22 -12.37 -4.82 2.54
C THR A 22 -11.35 -3.70 2.75
N ALA A 23 -10.39 -3.54 1.83
CA ALA A 23 -9.56 -2.34 1.78
C ALA A 23 -10.48 -1.14 1.53
N VAL A 24 -10.81 -0.43 2.60
CA VAL A 24 -11.34 0.93 2.52
C VAL A 24 -10.11 1.82 2.53
N ALA A 25 -9.74 2.35 1.37
CA ALA A 25 -8.74 3.40 1.27
C ALA A 25 -9.46 4.73 1.53
N GLU A 26 -9.23 5.37 2.67
CA GLU A 26 -9.77 6.70 2.93
C GLU A 26 -8.96 7.72 2.08
N ILE A 27 -9.62 8.54 1.24
CA ILE A 27 -8.97 9.79 0.81
C ILE A 27 -8.91 10.67 2.07
N ILE A 28 -7.70 10.82 2.59
CA ILE A 28 -7.42 11.50 3.87
C ILE A 28 -7.46 13.02 3.74
N ASP A 29 -7.45 13.55 2.51
CA ASP A 29 -7.53 14.98 2.28
C ASP A 29 -8.95 15.41 1.86
N PRO A 30 -9.67 16.17 2.71
CA PRO A 30 -10.97 16.72 2.32
C PRO A 30 -10.86 17.74 1.18
N ASP A 31 -9.67 18.34 0.96
CA ASP A 31 -9.45 19.37 -0.06
C ASP A 31 -8.28 18.96 -0.97
N LEU A 32 -8.58 18.47 -2.18
CA LEU A 32 -7.57 18.09 -3.17
C LEU A 32 -7.21 19.30 -4.05
N ASP A 33 -5.91 19.67 -4.08
CA ASP A 33 -5.47 20.91 -4.72
C ASP A 33 -4.23 20.75 -5.60
N ASN A 34 -4.44 20.73 -6.92
CA ASN A 34 -3.38 20.95 -7.91
C ASN A 34 -2.16 20.01 -7.81
N GLU A 35 -2.41 18.78 -7.33
CA GLU A 35 -1.43 17.71 -7.10
C GLU A 35 -1.84 16.38 -7.77
N THR A 36 -0.89 15.44 -7.79
CA THR A 36 -1.11 14.05 -8.20
C THR A 36 -1.25 13.15 -6.99
N TYR A 37 -2.33 12.38 -6.93
CA TYR A 37 -2.64 11.44 -5.86
C TYR A 37 -2.65 10.02 -6.41
N THR A 38 -1.99 9.10 -5.70
CA THR A 38 -1.99 7.67 -6.06
C THR A 38 -2.92 6.92 -5.12
N ILE A 39 -3.95 6.29 -5.69
CA ILE A 39 -4.91 5.45 -4.99
C ILE A 39 -4.41 4.01 -5.00
N ASP A 40 -4.63 3.30 -3.89
CA ASP A 40 -4.33 1.88 -3.81
C ASP A 40 -5.35 1.05 -4.62
N GLY A 41 -4.93 0.59 -5.80
CA GLY A 41 -5.72 -0.27 -6.66
C GLY A 41 -5.42 -1.76 -6.49
N THR A 42 -4.61 -2.15 -5.51
CA THR A 42 -3.98 -3.48 -5.40
C THR A 42 -4.97 -4.63 -5.41
N SER A 43 -6.11 -4.47 -4.74
CA SER A 43 -7.15 -5.49 -4.62
C SER A 43 -8.01 -5.63 -5.88
N GLY A 44 -7.92 -4.67 -6.82
CA GLY A 44 -8.77 -4.57 -8.00
C GLY A 44 -10.15 -3.94 -7.74
N ASN A 45 -10.59 -3.88 -6.48
CA ASN A 45 -11.92 -3.37 -6.08
C ASN A 45 -11.82 -2.52 -4.78
N GLY A 46 -10.74 -1.76 -4.60
CA GLY A 46 -10.57 -0.92 -3.41
C GLY A 46 -11.68 0.14 -3.33
N ALA A 47 -12.26 0.38 -2.16
CA ALA A 47 -13.30 1.40 -2.00
C ALA A 47 -12.72 2.67 -1.37
N VAL A 48 -13.09 3.82 -1.92
CA VAL A 48 -12.70 5.14 -1.46
C VAL A 48 -13.93 5.89 -0.98
N SER A 49 -14.01 6.14 0.32
CA SER A 49 -15.27 6.54 1.00
C SER A 49 -15.25 7.93 1.63
N GLY A 50 -14.18 8.71 1.47
CA GLY A 50 -14.10 10.10 1.95
C GLY A 50 -14.58 11.09 0.88
N ALA A 51 -15.47 12.01 1.23
CA ALA A 51 -15.85 13.10 0.32
C ALA A 51 -14.70 14.09 0.19
N SER A 52 -14.52 14.65 -1.01
CA SER A 52 -13.39 15.55 -1.31
C SER A 52 -13.82 16.73 -2.18
N VAL A 53 -13.15 17.86 -2.01
CA VAL A 53 -13.35 19.09 -2.79
C VAL A 53 -12.14 19.31 -3.69
N LEU A 54 -12.37 19.42 -5.00
CA LEU A 54 -11.38 19.74 -6.02
C LEU A 54 -11.31 21.26 -6.16
N THR A 55 -10.17 21.85 -5.84
CA THR A 55 -9.95 23.31 -5.93
C THR A 55 -9.01 23.73 -7.06
N GLY A 56 -8.40 22.77 -7.74
CA GLY A 56 -7.54 22.95 -8.91
C GLY A 56 -7.56 21.71 -9.81
N THR A 57 -6.54 21.52 -10.66
CA THR A 57 -6.43 20.31 -11.49
C THR A 57 -5.85 19.17 -10.65
N VAL A 58 -6.69 18.22 -10.27
CA VAL A 58 -6.31 17.05 -9.47
C VAL A 58 -6.05 15.87 -10.39
N THR A 59 -4.88 15.25 -10.28
CA THR A 59 -4.53 14.05 -11.04
C THR A 59 -4.64 12.81 -10.15
N LEU A 60 -5.42 11.81 -10.56
CA LEU A 60 -5.54 10.53 -9.87
C LEU A 60 -4.85 9.43 -10.66
N ASN A 61 -4.07 8.61 -9.96
CA ASN A 61 -3.35 7.44 -10.49
C ASN A 61 -3.68 6.21 -9.64
N GLN A 62 -3.50 5.01 -10.18
CA GLN A 62 -3.54 3.78 -9.37
C GLN A 62 -2.13 3.25 -9.12
N GLY A 63 -1.90 2.76 -7.90
CA GLY A 63 -0.68 2.07 -7.51
C GLY A 63 -0.94 0.62 -7.10
N PHE A 64 0.08 -0.22 -7.27
CA PHE A 64 0.14 -1.53 -6.64
C PHE A 64 1.04 -1.43 -5.40
N PHE A 65 0.48 -1.72 -4.24
CA PHE A 65 1.14 -1.60 -2.94
C PHE A 65 1.30 -2.98 -2.30
N VAL A 66 2.43 -3.16 -1.63
CA VAL A 66 2.71 -4.36 -0.85
C VAL A 66 2.99 -3.99 0.59
N GLU A 67 2.66 -4.91 1.48
CA GLU A 67 3.21 -4.94 2.83
C GLU A 67 4.45 -5.82 2.86
N TYR A 68 5.42 -5.48 3.71
CA TYR A 68 6.64 -6.25 3.83
C TYR A 68 7.07 -6.45 5.28
N LEU A 69 7.82 -7.52 5.50
CA LEU A 69 8.63 -7.78 6.68
C LEU A 69 10.01 -8.23 6.20
N VAL A 70 11.06 -7.52 6.60
CA VAL A 70 12.46 -7.86 6.32
C VAL A 70 13.17 -8.02 7.65
N VAL A 71 13.67 -9.23 7.91
CA VAL A 71 14.42 -9.54 9.14
C VAL A 71 15.80 -10.07 8.78
N GLY A 72 16.85 -9.42 9.28
CA GLY A 72 18.23 -9.86 9.10
C GLY A 72 18.52 -11.20 9.81
N GLY A 73 19.60 -11.89 9.46
CA GLY A 73 20.03 -13.06 10.23
C GLY A 73 20.51 -12.67 11.62
N GLY A 74 20.28 -13.51 12.63
CA GLY A 74 20.77 -13.30 13.99
C GLY A 74 22.25 -13.62 14.14
N GLY A 75 22.91 -12.95 15.09
CA GLY A 75 24.29 -13.23 15.45
C GLY A 75 24.42 -14.50 16.29
N GLY A 76 25.58 -15.17 16.20
CA GLY A 76 25.92 -16.31 17.04
C GLY A 76 26.26 -15.88 18.48
N GLY A 77 26.04 -16.76 19.44
CA GLY A 77 26.46 -16.56 20.83
C GLY A 77 27.97 -16.72 21.03
N GLY A 78 28.49 -16.10 22.07
CA GLY A 78 29.87 -16.29 22.51
C GLY A 78 30.07 -17.61 23.26
N GLY A 79 31.30 -18.11 23.29
CA GLY A 79 31.66 -19.34 24.01
C GLY A 79 32.22 -19.10 25.41
N GLY A 80 32.07 -20.09 26.29
CA GLY A 80 32.58 -20.11 27.66
C GLY A 80 31.97 -19.04 28.56
N HIS A 81 30.72 -19.21 28.98
CA HIS A 81 29.93 -18.17 29.67
C HIS A 81 29.80 -16.90 28.84
N GLY A 82 29.74 -17.09 27.52
CA GLY A 82 29.68 -16.01 26.58
C GLY A 82 28.36 -15.25 26.68
N GLY A 83 28.36 -14.03 26.15
CA GLY A 83 27.13 -13.29 25.94
C GLY A 83 26.28 -13.92 24.83
N GLY A 84 24.98 -13.66 24.87
CA GLY A 84 24.07 -14.06 23.79
C GLY A 84 24.32 -13.26 22.50
N GLY A 85 24.04 -13.84 21.35
CA GLY A 85 24.05 -13.14 20.07
C GLY A 85 22.89 -12.14 19.95
N GLY A 86 23.13 -11.04 19.25
CA GLY A 86 22.11 -10.05 18.93
C GLY A 86 21.17 -10.53 17.84
N ALA A 87 19.94 -10.06 17.86
CA ALA A 87 18.98 -10.28 16.80
C ALA A 87 19.37 -9.56 15.49
N GLY A 88 18.89 -10.08 14.35
CA GLY A 88 18.86 -9.31 13.11
C GLY A 88 17.97 -8.07 13.23
N GLY A 89 18.20 -7.09 12.36
CA GLY A 89 17.35 -5.92 12.24
C GLY A 89 15.93 -6.33 11.83
N TYR A 90 14.94 -5.59 12.29
CA TYR A 90 13.52 -5.82 12.00
C TYR A 90 12.93 -4.60 11.32
N LEU A 91 12.47 -4.74 10.08
CA LEU A 91 11.80 -3.70 9.32
C LEU A 91 10.48 -4.22 8.78
N GLU A 92 9.39 -3.49 9.01
CA GLU A 92 8.08 -3.78 8.43
C GLU A 92 7.45 -2.50 7.87
N GLY A 93 6.54 -2.64 6.92
CA GLY A 93 5.83 -1.53 6.31
C GLY A 93 4.57 -1.99 5.59
N THR A 94 3.58 -1.11 5.50
CA THR A 94 2.23 -1.43 5.01
C THR A 94 1.88 -0.84 3.65
N SER A 95 2.74 0.04 3.10
CA SER A 95 2.40 0.85 1.92
C SER A 95 3.61 1.05 1.00
N TYR A 96 4.29 -0.02 0.62
CA TYR A 96 5.41 0.05 -0.32
C TYR A 96 4.90 -0.11 -1.75
N GLN A 97 4.93 0.98 -2.53
CA GLN A 97 4.51 0.94 -3.93
C GLN A 97 5.52 0.15 -4.78
N VAL A 98 5.02 -0.73 -5.63
CA VAL A 98 5.80 -1.48 -6.60
C VAL A 98 5.22 -1.34 -8.01
N ASN A 99 6.09 -1.55 -8.99
CA ASN A 99 5.83 -1.45 -10.42
C ASN A 99 5.99 -2.84 -11.06
N ALA A 100 5.57 -2.98 -12.32
CA ALA A 100 5.73 -4.21 -13.10
C ALA A 100 7.21 -4.49 -13.44
N GLN A 101 7.98 -4.94 -12.45
CA GLN A 101 9.40 -5.26 -12.57
C GLN A 101 9.82 -6.35 -11.58
N SER A 102 11.08 -6.78 -11.66
CA SER A 102 11.66 -7.73 -10.70
C SER A 102 12.36 -6.97 -9.57
N TYR A 103 12.03 -7.32 -8.33
CA TYR A 103 12.63 -6.75 -7.14
C TYR A 103 13.61 -7.75 -6.51
N PRO A 104 14.86 -7.33 -6.21
CA PRO A 104 15.82 -8.22 -5.56
C PRO A 104 15.34 -8.58 -4.16
N VAL A 105 15.52 -9.85 -3.80
CA VAL A 105 15.31 -10.36 -2.44
C VAL A 105 16.58 -11.06 -1.98
N VAL A 106 17.04 -10.74 -0.78
CA VAL A 106 18.14 -11.44 -0.12
C VAL A 106 17.68 -11.90 1.25
N VAL A 107 17.92 -13.16 1.57
CA VAL A 107 17.72 -13.68 2.93
C VAL A 107 19.08 -13.86 3.59
N GLY A 108 19.27 -13.16 4.71
CA GLY A 108 20.51 -13.15 5.47
C GLY A 108 20.83 -14.51 6.10
N SER A 109 22.10 -14.92 6.03
CA SER A 109 22.59 -16.10 6.73
C SER A 109 22.55 -15.92 8.24
N PHE A 110 22.49 -17.01 8.99
CA PHE A 110 22.76 -16.96 10.42
C PHE A 110 24.23 -16.65 10.72
N GLY A 111 24.51 -16.12 11.91
CA GLY A 111 25.84 -16.03 12.48
C GLY A 111 26.20 -17.31 13.24
N ALA A 112 27.35 -17.92 12.92
CA ALA A 112 27.83 -19.11 13.64
C ALA A 112 28.20 -18.78 15.10
N GLY A 113 27.80 -19.64 16.03
CA GLY A 113 28.21 -19.54 17.43
C GLY A 113 29.70 -19.83 17.61
N LYS A 114 30.32 -19.25 18.65
CA LYS A 114 31.73 -19.56 18.95
C LYS A 114 31.89 -20.89 19.65
N LEU A 115 32.85 -21.67 19.18
CA LEU A 115 33.17 -23.00 19.71
C LEU A 115 34.29 -22.96 20.78
N ASP A 116 34.80 -21.77 21.11
CA ASP A 116 35.87 -21.57 22.07
C ASP A 116 35.63 -20.32 22.94
N ASN A 117 36.48 -20.12 23.93
CA ASN A 117 36.44 -18.95 24.81
C ASN A 117 37.18 -17.72 24.27
N ASN A 118 37.66 -17.75 23.02
CA ASN A 118 38.54 -16.72 22.48
C ASN A 118 37.95 -16.13 21.18
N GLY A 119 37.20 -15.04 21.31
CA GLY A 119 36.53 -14.41 20.19
C GLY A 119 35.13 -13.92 20.52
N HIS A 120 34.33 -13.77 19.48
CA HIS A 120 32.91 -13.46 19.56
C HIS A 120 32.17 -14.32 18.54
N GLY A 121 30.88 -14.59 18.76
CA GLY A 121 30.02 -15.18 17.73
C GLY A 121 30.16 -14.44 16.39
N ALA A 122 29.93 -15.12 15.29
CA ALA A 122 29.88 -14.45 14.00
C ALA A 122 28.61 -13.61 13.91
N SER A 123 28.67 -12.49 13.19
CA SER A 123 27.49 -11.70 12.87
C SER A 123 26.58 -12.42 11.88
N GLY A 124 25.28 -12.13 11.95
CA GLY A 124 24.34 -12.57 10.92
C GLY A 124 24.54 -11.82 9.60
N GLY A 125 24.01 -12.39 8.52
CA GLY A 125 23.93 -11.74 7.21
C GLY A 125 22.74 -10.80 7.10
N ASN A 126 22.82 -9.81 6.21
CA ASN A 126 21.72 -8.88 5.95
C ASN A 126 20.63 -9.54 5.12
N SER A 127 19.38 -9.15 5.35
CA SER A 127 18.25 -9.45 4.47
C SER A 127 17.83 -8.19 3.72
N GLN A 128 17.24 -8.36 2.53
CA GLN A 128 16.85 -7.26 1.67
C GLN A 128 15.56 -7.57 0.91
N PHE A 129 14.69 -6.57 0.80
CA PHE A 129 13.61 -6.50 -0.18
C PHE A 129 13.74 -5.18 -0.93
N ALA A 130 13.89 -5.23 -2.25
CA ALA A 130 14.14 -4.03 -3.05
C ALA A 130 15.34 -3.23 -2.50
N THR A 131 15.12 -1.99 -2.04
CA THR A 131 16.14 -1.15 -1.40
C THR A 131 16.15 -1.25 0.13
N ILE A 132 15.13 -1.87 0.73
CA ILE A 132 14.96 -2.01 2.17
C ILE A 132 15.91 -3.09 2.67
N THR A 133 16.87 -2.70 3.51
CA THR A 133 17.90 -3.61 4.03
C THR A 133 17.80 -3.72 5.55
N ALA A 134 17.56 -4.94 6.04
CA ALA A 134 17.65 -5.27 7.46
C ALA A 134 19.03 -5.88 7.75
N TYR A 135 19.81 -5.23 8.61
CA TYR A 135 21.18 -5.67 8.91
C TYR A 135 21.19 -6.92 9.77
N GLY A 136 22.17 -7.80 9.59
CA GLY A 136 22.35 -8.98 10.44
C GLY A 136 22.77 -8.59 11.87
N GLY A 137 22.47 -9.42 12.86
CA GLY A 137 22.76 -9.16 14.27
C GLY A 137 24.22 -9.32 14.64
N GLY A 138 24.69 -8.57 15.64
CA GLY A 138 26.04 -8.68 16.19
C GLY A 138 26.24 -9.99 16.97
N GLY A 139 27.44 -10.56 16.91
CA GLY A 139 27.76 -11.77 17.67
C GLY A 139 28.06 -11.49 19.15
N GLY A 140 27.75 -12.44 20.04
CA GLY A 140 28.03 -12.32 21.48
C GLY A 140 29.49 -12.58 21.83
N ALA A 141 30.03 -11.90 22.84
CA ALA A 141 31.42 -12.06 23.25
C ALA A 141 31.67 -13.37 23.99
N SER A 142 32.80 -14.01 23.72
CA SER A 142 33.33 -15.11 24.53
C SER A 142 34.09 -14.59 25.75
N ARG A 143 34.33 -15.46 26.75
CA ARG A 143 34.98 -15.12 28.04
C ARG A 143 36.21 -14.21 27.95
N ASN A 144 37.17 -14.56 27.10
CA ASN A 144 38.49 -13.94 27.07
C ASN A 144 38.57 -12.79 26.07
N TRP A 145 37.44 -12.44 25.45
CA TRP A 145 37.41 -11.42 24.42
C TRP A 145 37.42 -10.02 25.03
N ASN A 146 38.37 -9.19 24.57
CA ASN A 146 38.62 -7.86 25.14
C ASN A 146 38.51 -6.72 24.11
N SER A 147 37.87 -6.94 22.96
CA SER A 147 37.63 -5.91 21.95
C SER A 147 36.14 -5.55 21.83
N THR A 148 35.86 -4.42 21.18
CA THR A 148 34.51 -4.07 20.76
C THR A 148 33.96 -5.16 19.84
N MET A 149 32.68 -5.51 20.00
CA MET A 149 32.01 -6.49 19.15
C MET A 149 31.57 -5.84 17.84
N PRO A 150 31.50 -6.60 16.73
CA PRO A 150 30.90 -6.08 15.51
C PRO A 150 29.42 -5.80 15.75
N ASP A 151 29.03 -4.54 15.52
CA ASP A 151 27.64 -4.13 15.59
C ASP A 151 26.89 -4.59 14.34
N GLY A 152 25.57 -4.64 14.47
CA GLY A 152 24.65 -5.11 13.44
C GLY A 152 23.27 -4.53 13.69
N GLY A 153 22.22 -5.19 13.17
CA GLY A 153 20.84 -4.77 13.42
C GLY A 153 20.51 -4.63 14.92
N SER A 154 21.07 -5.51 15.76
CA SER A 154 21.08 -5.41 17.23
C SER A 154 22.45 -5.79 17.80
N GLY A 155 22.77 -5.32 19.01
CA GLY A 155 24.05 -5.58 19.68
C GLY A 155 24.14 -6.97 20.34
N GLY A 156 25.33 -7.58 20.33
CA GLY A 156 25.63 -8.81 21.06
C GLY A 156 25.81 -8.57 22.56
N GLY A 157 25.55 -9.60 23.37
CA GLY A 157 25.78 -9.59 24.81
C GLY A 157 27.27 -9.66 25.17
N ASN A 158 27.64 -9.02 26.27
CA ASN A 158 29.02 -9.04 26.78
C ASN A 158 29.35 -10.31 27.56
N ALA A 159 30.65 -10.62 27.61
CA ALA A 159 31.24 -11.55 28.56
C ALA A 159 32.45 -10.90 29.24
N HIS A 160 32.48 -10.95 30.57
CA HIS A 160 33.65 -10.66 31.44
C HIS A 160 34.29 -9.25 31.37
N ALA A 161 33.94 -8.38 30.42
CA ALA A 161 34.41 -6.99 30.28
C ALA A 161 33.26 -5.97 30.23
N THR A 162 33.48 -4.78 30.79
CA THR A 162 32.54 -3.64 30.79
C THR A 162 32.82 -2.74 29.58
N ARG A 163 32.14 -2.97 28.45
CA ARG A 163 32.18 -2.05 27.30
C ARG A 163 30.78 -1.84 26.74
N ASP A 164 30.58 -0.71 26.08
CA ASP A 164 29.31 -0.36 25.44
C ASP A 164 28.98 -1.36 24.31
N ASN A 165 27.77 -1.91 24.36
CA ASN A 165 27.23 -2.89 23.40
C ASN A 165 26.26 -2.22 22.43
N GLY A 166 26.68 -1.07 21.92
CA GLY A 166 25.81 -0.16 21.19
C GLY A 166 25.44 -0.69 19.82
N ASN A 167 24.15 -0.71 19.49
CA ASN A 167 23.75 -0.58 18.10
C ASN A 167 24.20 0.80 17.59
N THR A 168 25.30 0.86 16.84
CA THR A 168 25.82 2.13 16.30
C THR A 168 25.17 2.55 14.98
N LEU A 169 24.16 1.81 14.50
CA LEU A 169 23.43 2.19 13.30
C LEU A 169 22.55 3.42 13.58
N ASP A 170 22.54 4.37 12.65
CA ASP A 170 21.65 5.52 12.67
C ASP A 170 20.81 5.56 11.38
N PRO A 171 19.48 5.33 11.44
CA PRO A 171 18.72 4.93 12.64
C PRO A 171 18.95 3.46 13.02
N ALA A 172 18.89 3.17 14.32
CA ALA A 172 19.05 1.83 14.88
C ALA A 172 17.88 0.90 14.47
N GLN A 173 18.19 -0.33 14.04
CA GLN A 173 17.18 -1.34 13.63
C GLN A 173 16.84 -2.37 14.74
N GLY A 174 17.35 -2.13 15.94
CA GLY A 174 17.26 -3.02 17.09
C GLY A 174 17.97 -2.40 18.29
N ASN A 175 18.15 -3.17 19.36
CA ASN A 175 18.65 -2.63 20.63
C ASN A 175 20.02 -3.19 21.02
N ASP A 176 20.61 -2.55 22.00
CA ASP A 176 21.90 -2.91 22.58
C ASP A 176 21.85 -4.26 23.30
N GLY A 177 23.00 -4.93 23.34
CA GLY A 177 23.19 -6.12 24.17
C GLY A 177 23.39 -5.78 25.65
N GLY A 178 23.08 -6.73 26.52
CA GLY A 178 23.29 -6.62 27.95
C GLY A 178 24.77 -6.70 28.33
N VAL A 179 25.13 -5.94 29.36
CA VAL A 179 26.48 -5.96 29.96
C VAL A 179 26.70 -7.21 30.82
N SER A 180 27.96 -7.59 31.03
CA SER A 180 28.31 -8.66 31.98
C SER A 180 28.42 -8.09 33.40
N GLY A 181 27.79 -8.75 34.37
CA GLY A 181 28.01 -8.52 35.80
C GLY A 181 28.99 -9.55 36.31
N GLN A 182 30.26 -9.18 36.41
CA GLN A 182 31.42 -9.92 36.97
C GLN A 182 31.17 -11.34 37.55
N ASN A 183 32.09 -12.27 37.25
CA ASN A 183 32.14 -13.71 37.64
C ASN A 183 31.40 -14.67 36.70
N ASP A 184 32.01 -14.94 35.54
CA ASP A 184 31.65 -16.07 34.66
C ASP A 184 30.15 -16.17 34.27
N VAL A 185 29.54 -15.02 33.97
CA VAL A 185 28.17 -14.87 33.46
C VAL A 185 28.11 -13.88 32.28
N GLY A 186 27.42 -14.29 31.22
CA GLY A 186 27.21 -13.51 30.01
C GLY A 186 25.94 -12.66 30.08
N GLY A 187 26.01 -11.46 29.50
CA GLY A 187 24.83 -10.63 29.23
C GLY A 187 24.01 -11.21 28.08
N GLY A 188 22.71 -10.87 28.03
CA GLY A 188 21.85 -11.26 26.90
C GLY A 188 22.13 -10.42 25.66
N GLY A 189 21.89 -10.95 24.47
CA GLY A 189 21.92 -10.17 23.23
C GLY A 189 20.70 -9.25 23.13
N GLY A 190 20.84 -8.15 22.39
CA GLY A 190 19.74 -7.21 22.11
C GLY A 190 18.73 -7.81 21.14
N GLY A 191 17.45 -7.51 21.35
CA GLY A 191 16.36 -7.83 20.43
C GLY A 191 15.83 -6.59 19.72
N ALA A 192 14.94 -6.79 18.75
CA ALA A 192 14.30 -5.67 18.05
C ALA A 192 13.32 -4.85 18.93
N GLY A 193 12.78 -5.44 19.99
CA GLY A 193 11.79 -4.83 20.88
C GLY A 193 12.35 -4.32 22.21
N ALA A 194 13.47 -4.88 22.69
CA ALA A 194 14.13 -4.43 23.91
C ALA A 194 15.63 -4.76 23.92
N ALA A 195 16.38 -4.01 24.70
CA ALA A 195 17.78 -4.31 24.99
C ALA A 195 17.94 -5.65 25.72
N GLY A 196 19.12 -6.25 25.57
CA GLY A 196 19.50 -7.45 26.30
C GLY A 196 19.62 -7.18 27.80
N GLY A 197 19.19 -8.14 28.62
CA GLY A 197 19.31 -8.06 30.06
C GLY A 197 20.79 -8.09 30.49
N ALA A 198 21.15 -7.20 31.42
CA ALA A 198 22.45 -7.26 32.07
C ALA A 198 22.56 -8.53 32.92
N ALA A 199 23.74 -9.15 32.93
CA ALA A 199 24.01 -10.24 33.86
C ALA A 199 24.22 -9.71 35.28
N THR A 200 23.85 -10.53 36.26
CA THR A 200 24.20 -10.34 37.67
C THR A 200 25.11 -11.48 38.12
N PRO A 201 25.83 -11.38 39.25
CA PRO A 201 26.78 -12.41 39.67
C PRO A 201 26.20 -13.83 39.79
N THR A 202 24.88 -13.97 39.87
CA THR A 202 24.18 -15.26 40.04
C THR A 202 23.13 -15.53 38.96
N VAL A 203 22.94 -14.65 37.96
CA VAL A 203 21.92 -14.79 36.93
C VAL A 203 22.47 -14.27 35.60
N ALA A 204 22.48 -15.11 34.58
CA ALA A 204 22.85 -14.69 33.24
C ALA A 204 21.77 -13.79 32.62
N GLY A 205 22.19 -12.87 31.76
CA GLY A 205 21.31 -11.90 31.14
C GLY A 205 20.30 -12.55 30.19
N ALA A 206 19.03 -12.20 30.32
CA ALA A 206 18.01 -12.62 29.36
C ALA A 206 18.21 -11.92 28.01
N GLY A 207 17.96 -12.61 26.91
CA GLY A 207 17.92 -12.00 25.59
C GLY A 207 16.81 -10.95 25.50
N GLY A 208 17.09 -9.86 24.80
CA GLY A 208 16.12 -8.79 24.54
C GLY A 208 14.92 -9.32 23.76
N ALA A 209 13.73 -8.80 24.06
CA ALA A 209 12.51 -9.20 23.37
C ALA A 209 12.58 -8.82 21.88
N GLY A 210 12.01 -9.69 21.03
CA GLY A 210 11.78 -9.39 19.62
C GLY A 210 10.51 -8.58 19.39
N LYS A 211 10.06 -8.54 18.14
CA LYS A 211 8.77 -7.96 17.73
C LYS A 211 7.87 -9.02 17.13
N THR A 212 6.56 -8.80 17.18
CA THR A 212 5.56 -9.73 16.64
C THR A 212 4.95 -9.15 15.39
N SER A 213 4.91 -9.95 14.31
CA SER A 213 4.22 -9.61 13.07
C SER A 213 3.13 -10.62 12.78
N SER A 214 2.00 -10.15 12.25
CA SER A 214 0.92 -11.00 11.73
C SER A 214 0.93 -11.09 10.20
N ILE A 215 2.02 -10.66 9.55
CA ILE A 215 2.10 -10.55 8.09
C ILE A 215 1.77 -11.88 7.35
N THR A 216 2.09 -13.03 7.95
CA THR A 216 1.79 -14.35 7.37
C THR A 216 0.38 -14.87 7.70
N GLY A 217 -0.42 -14.10 8.43
CA GLY A 217 -1.78 -14.44 8.87
C GLY A 217 -1.90 -14.76 10.35
N PHE A 218 -0.79 -15.17 10.98
CA PHE A 218 -0.69 -15.50 12.40
C PHE A 218 0.37 -14.66 13.09
N ALA A 219 0.09 -14.23 14.32
CA ALA A 219 1.05 -13.50 15.16
C ALA A 219 2.28 -14.38 15.43
N THR A 220 3.41 -14.02 14.82
CA THR A 220 4.68 -14.75 14.91
C THR A 220 5.75 -13.80 15.41
N GLY A 221 6.60 -14.28 16.32
CA GLY A 221 7.69 -13.50 16.89
C GLY A 221 8.99 -13.60 16.10
N TYR A 222 9.63 -12.45 15.87
CA TYR A 222 10.89 -12.31 15.13
C TYR A 222 11.90 -11.46 15.90
N ALA A 223 13.18 -11.63 15.55
CA ALA A 223 14.29 -10.79 16.00
C ALA A 223 14.43 -10.68 17.52
N GLY A 224 14.28 -11.80 18.24
CA GLY A 224 14.62 -11.87 19.66
C GLY A 224 16.12 -12.13 19.90
N GLY A 225 16.69 -11.48 20.92
CA GLY A 225 18.08 -11.67 21.31
C GLY A 225 18.32 -13.02 22.00
N GLY A 226 19.55 -13.51 21.95
CA GLY A 226 19.96 -14.74 22.64
C GLY A 226 20.21 -14.51 24.13
N GLY A 227 19.96 -15.51 24.97
CA GLY A 227 20.27 -15.46 26.40
C GLY A 227 21.76 -15.65 26.67
N GLY A 228 22.31 -14.99 27.70
CA GLY A 228 23.71 -15.14 28.11
C GLY A 228 24.00 -16.48 28.78
N GLY A 229 25.25 -16.94 28.68
CA GLY A 229 25.72 -18.19 29.28
C GLY A 229 26.22 -18.04 30.72
N ARG A 230 26.37 -19.15 31.45
CA ARG A 230 26.78 -19.15 32.88
C ARG A 230 27.72 -20.28 33.24
N TYR A 231 28.60 -20.07 34.23
CA TYR A 231 29.54 -21.10 34.72
C TYR A 231 28.95 -22.13 35.65
N THR A 232 28.27 -21.72 36.71
CA THR A 232 27.67 -22.65 37.67
C THR A 232 26.31 -22.13 38.07
N GLY A 233 25.28 -22.99 38.04
CA GLY A 233 23.92 -22.59 38.38
C GLY A 233 22.88 -23.49 37.74
N THR A 234 21.61 -23.15 37.97
CA THR A 234 20.46 -23.96 37.51
C THR A 234 19.85 -23.48 36.20
N SER A 235 20.25 -22.31 35.68
CA SER A 235 19.77 -21.76 34.40
C SER A 235 20.74 -20.77 33.77
N GLY A 236 20.73 -20.73 32.44
CA GLY A 236 21.27 -19.64 31.63
C GLY A 236 20.22 -18.55 31.37
N GLY A 237 20.57 -17.55 30.58
CA GLY A 237 19.66 -16.48 30.18
C GLY A 237 18.51 -17.04 29.34
N SER A 238 17.29 -16.58 29.62
CA SER A 238 16.12 -16.88 28.78
C SER A 238 16.17 -16.14 27.44
N ALA A 239 15.37 -16.56 26.48
CA ALA A 239 15.21 -15.89 25.19
C ALA A 239 13.75 -15.99 24.71
N SER A 240 13.38 -15.18 23.71
CA SER A 240 12.02 -15.13 23.15
C SER A 240 12.08 -14.84 21.65
N HIS A 241 10.95 -14.91 20.93
CA HIS A 241 10.82 -14.48 19.53
C HIS A 241 11.92 -15.03 18.60
N GLY A 242 12.24 -16.32 18.79
CA GLY A 242 13.25 -17.04 18.02
C GLY A 242 14.69 -16.95 18.55
N GLY A 243 14.95 -16.21 19.64
CA GLY A 243 16.27 -16.23 20.28
C GLY A 243 16.56 -17.56 20.99
N GLY A 244 17.82 -17.96 21.01
CA GLY A 244 18.32 -19.14 21.71
C GLY A 244 18.64 -18.85 23.18
N ALA A 245 18.21 -19.74 24.09
CA ALA A 245 18.56 -19.64 25.51
C ALA A 245 20.05 -19.94 25.75
N GLY A 246 20.63 -19.30 26.78
CA GLY A 246 22.03 -19.50 27.15
C GLY A 246 22.28 -20.85 27.83
N GLY A 247 23.48 -21.39 27.61
CA GLY A 247 23.95 -22.60 28.29
C GLY A 247 24.36 -22.31 29.73
N TYR A 248 24.39 -23.36 30.55
CA TYR A 248 24.79 -23.26 31.96
C TYR A 248 25.45 -24.54 32.43
N ASP A 249 26.43 -24.38 33.31
CA ASP A 249 27.27 -25.48 33.76
C ASP A 249 27.88 -26.23 32.55
N SER A 250 28.51 -27.36 32.81
CA SER A 250 29.13 -28.27 31.86
C SER A 250 28.13 -29.21 31.20
N THR A 251 26.85 -29.18 31.58
CA THR A 251 25.85 -30.18 31.18
C THR A 251 24.81 -29.66 30.18
N VAL A 252 24.64 -28.34 30.06
CA VAL A 252 23.63 -27.75 29.19
C VAL A 252 24.25 -26.78 28.19
N SER A 253 24.16 -27.16 26.92
CA SER A 253 24.59 -26.34 25.79
C SER A 253 23.67 -25.14 25.57
N ALA A 254 24.25 -24.08 25.01
CA ALA A 254 23.45 -22.99 24.46
C ALA A 254 22.55 -23.49 23.34
N GLN A 255 21.41 -22.83 23.18
CA GLN A 255 20.49 -23.10 22.09
C GLN A 255 20.77 -22.18 20.91
N ASP A 256 20.56 -22.71 19.71
CA ASP A 256 20.58 -21.93 18.48
C ASP A 256 19.34 -21.01 18.43
N GLY A 257 19.47 -19.89 17.73
CA GLY A 257 18.34 -19.10 17.30
C GLY A 257 17.50 -19.89 16.30
N THR A 258 16.19 -19.74 16.38
CA THR A 258 15.25 -20.40 15.49
C THR A 258 15.46 -19.92 14.06
N PRO A 259 15.67 -20.81 13.06
CA PRO A 259 15.79 -20.42 11.67
C PRO A 259 14.59 -19.58 11.19
N ASN A 260 14.85 -18.64 10.27
CA ASN A 260 13.85 -17.76 9.65
C ASN A 260 13.14 -16.81 10.63
N THR A 261 13.78 -16.54 11.77
CA THR A 261 13.28 -15.55 12.74
C THR A 261 14.24 -14.39 12.93
N GLY A 262 15.48 -14.48 12.45
CA GLY A 262 16.55 -13.55 12.79
C GLY A 262 16.95 -13.55 14.26
N GLY A 263 16.54 -14.56 15.04
CA GLY A 263 16.85 -14.63 16.48
C GLY A 263 18.34 -14.88 16.75
N GLY A 264 18.86 -14.28 17.83
CA GLY A 264 20.25 -14.45 18.24
C GLY A 264 20.52 -15.80 18.93
N GLY A 265 21.72 -16.35 18.79
CA GLY A 265 22.13 -17.59 19.45
C GLY A 265 22.44 -17.41 20.94
N GLY A 266 22.21 -18.45 21.76
CA GLY A 266 22.51 -18.40 23.19
C GLY A 266 24.02 -18.38 23.48
N GLY A 267 24.44 -17.74 24.57
CA GLY A 267 25.81 -17.76 25.05
C GLY A 267 26.17 -19.11 25.69
N GLY A 268 27.39 -19.60 25.46
CA GLY A 268 27.83 -20.92 25.91
C GLY A 268 27.96 -21.07 27.42
N GLY A 269 27.76 -22.28 27.95
CA GLY A 269 27.93 -22.62 29.36
C GLY A 269 29.40 -22.83 29.76
N ALA A 270 29.67 -23.79 30.66
CA ALA A 270 30.99 -24.05 31.20
C ALA A 270 31.94 -24.91 30.39
N ILE A 271 33.18 -24.42 30.34
CA ILE A 271 34.32 -25.11 29.75
C ILE A 271 35.04 -25.87 30.85
N THR A 272 34.89 -27.19 30.86
CA THR A 272 35.72 -28.07 31.67
C THR A 272 36.55 -28.98 30.77
N GLY A 273 37.81 -28.59 30.56
CA GLY A 273 38.94 -29.49 30.24
C GLY A 273 39.00 -30.13 28.84
N ALA A 274 37.89 -30.32 28.13
CA ALA A 274 37.85 -30.72 26.73
C ALA A 274 36.45 -30.43 26.15
N SER A 275 36.41 -29.95 24.91
CA SER A 275 35.21 -29.80 24.07
C SER A 275 34.15 -30.90 24.28
N PRO A 276 32.83 -30.60 24.20
CA PRO A 276 32.24 -29.42 23.54
C PRO A 276 31.46 -28.47 24.47
N TYR A 277 31.52 -28.65 25.78
CA TYR A 277 30.69 -27.88 26.70
C TYR A 277 31.30 -26.48 26.88
N GLY A 278 30.52 -25.47 26.49
CA GLY A 278 30.95 -24.07 26.40
C GLY A 278 30.71 -23.40 25.03
N ASN A 279 30.20 -24.10 24.03
CA ASN A 279 29.92 -23.48 22.72
C ASN A 279 28.72 -22.53 22.79
N GLY A 280 28.84 -21.38 22.14
CA GLY A 280 27.69 -20.52 21.84
C GLY A 280 26.82 -21.15 20.76
N GLY A 281 25.51 -20.88 20.83
CA GLY A 281 24.55 -21.28 19.81
C GLY A 281 24.71 -20.43 18.55
N ASN A 282 24.35 -21.01 17.40
CA ASN A 282 24.22 -20.28 16.15
C ASN A 282 23.04 -19.30 16.24
N GLY A 283 23.07 -18.20 15.48
CA GLY A 283 21.87 -17.41 15.24
C GLY A 283 20.86 -18.13 14.34
N GLY A 284 19.68 -17.56 14.19
CA GLY A 284 18.71 -17.95 13.17
C GLY A 284 18.96 -17.21 11.86
N SER A 285 18.65 -17.84 10.72
CA SER A 285 18.60 -17.13 9.43
C SER A 285 17.55 -16.02 9.44
N GLY A 286 17.74 -15.04 8.55
CA GLY A 286 16.76 -14.00 8.30
C GLY A 286 15.52 -14.53 7.58
N ILE A 287 14.59 -13.63 7.28
CA ILE A 287 13.39 -13.90 6.49
C ILE A 287 12.97 -12.62 5.75
N VAL A 288 12.41 -12.79 4.57
CA VAL A 288 11.68 -11.72 3.87
C VAL A 288 10.26 -12.21 3.59
N VAL A 289 9.26 -11.41 3.95
CA VAL A 289 7.86 -11.67 3.61
C VAL A 289 7.32 -10.45 2.87
N VAL A 290 6.62 -10.68 1.77
CA VAL A 290 5.91 -9.65 1.01
C VAL A 290 4.48 -10.14 0.81
N ARG A 291 3.48 -9.29 1.04
CA ARG A 291 2.08 -9.64 0.76
C ARG A 291 1.33 -8.50 0.09
N TYR A 292 0.28 -8.85 -0.62
CA TYR A 292 -0.64 -7.92 -1.27
C TYR A 292 -2.04 -8.53 -1.33
N GLN A 293 -3.05 -7.67 -1.44
CA GLN A 293 -4.43 -8.12 -1.53
C GLN A 293 -4.78 -8.71 -2.90
N GLY A 294 -5.77 -9.60 -2.91
CA GLY A 294 -6.29 -10.22 -4.11
C GLY A 294 -5.50 -11.46 -4.53
N THR A 295 -5.72 -11.88 -5.77
CA THR A 295 -5.13 -13.11 -6.33
C THR A 295 -3.65 -12.94 -6.63
N THR A 296 -2.92 -14.06 -6.72
CA THR A 296 -1.49 -14.09 -7.02
C THR A 296 -1.16 -13.35 -8.32
N ALA A 297 -0.31 -12.34 -8.22
CA ALA A 297 0.22 -11.55 -9.35
C ALA A 297 1.73 -11.78 -9.55
N ALA A 298 2.47 -11.89 -8.46
CA ALA A 298 3.92 -12.03 -8.49
C ALA A 298 4.36 -13.50 -8.45
N THR A 299 5.63 -13.72 -8.73
CA THR A 299 6.32 -15.00 -8.47
C THR A 299 7.50 -14.80 -7.52
N GLY A 300 8.00 -15.89 -6.95
CA GLY A 300 9.15 -15.90 -6.03
C GLY A 300 8.77 -16.25 -4.60
N GLY A 301 9.69 -16.92 -3.91
CA GLY A 301 9.45 -17.45 -2.56
C GLY A 301 8.40 -18.57 -2.54
N THR A 302 8.01 -18.97 -1.34
CA THR A 302 6.84 -19.83 -1.13
C THR A 302 5.59 -18.95 -1.13
N ILE A 303 4.65 -19.27 -2.03
CA ILE A 303 3.38 -18.54 -2.16
C ILE A 303 2.30 -19.31 -1.40
N ALA A 304 1.57 -18.63 -0.54
CA ALA A 304 0.43 -19.18 0.16
C ALA A 304 -0.73 -18.17 0.19
N GLU A 305 -1.94 -18.70 0.04
CA GLU A 305 -3.17 -18.01 0.46
C GLU A 305 -3.32 -18.26 1.96
N SER A 306 -3.09 -17.23 2.77
CA SER A 306 -2.99 -17.40 4.22
C SER A 306 -4.33 -17.21 4.94
N PRO A 307 -4.65 -18.04 5.95
CA PRO A 307 -5.82 -17.84 6.81
C PRO A 307 -5.61 -16.69 7.82
N GLY A 308 -6.63 -16.40 8.62
CA GLY A 308 -6.53 -15.45 9.74
C GLY A 308 -6.45 -14.00 9.28
N SER A 309 -5.53 -13.22 9.85
CA SER A 309 -5.38 -11.78 9.55
C SER A 309 -4.84 -11.48 8.15
N ALA A 310 -4.41 -12.50 7.41
CA ALA A 310 -3.98 -12.40 6.02
C ALA A 310 -5.02 -12.97 5.04
N ALA A 311 -6.25 -13.25 5.51
CA ALA A 311 -7.33 -13.66 4.61
C ALA A 311 -7.57 -12.58 3.53
N GLY A 312 -7.58 -13.00 2.27
CA GLY A 312 -7.68 -12.09 1.11
C GLY A 312 -6.33 -11.54 0.62
N TYR A 313 -5.21 -11.94 1.23
CA TYR A 313 -3.86 -11.61 0.77
C TYR A 313 -3.16 -12.84 0.16
N THR A 314 -2.46 -12.61 -0.96
CA THR A 314 -1.39 -13.51 -1.39
C THR A 314 -0.12 -13.18 -0.63
N VAL A 315 0.47 -14.17 0.04
CA VAL A 315 1.70 -14.03 0.85
C VAL A 315 2.87 -14.75 0.20
N HIS A 316 3.96 -14.02 -0.03
CA HIS A 316 5.25 -14.54 -0.50
C HIS A 316 6.23 -14.59 0.67
N SER A 317 6.69 -15.78 1.04
CA SER A 317 7.71 -15.97 2.10
C SER A 317 9.03 -16.47 1.51
N PHE A 318 10.11 -15.77 1.78
CA PHE A 318 11.47 -16.11 1.38
C PHE A 318 12.28 -16.50 2.62
N THR A 319 12.61 -17.79 2.73
CA THR A 319 13.32 -18.38 3.87
C THR A 319 14.66 -19.03 3.49
N ALA A 320 14.88 -19.30 2.21
CA ALA A 320 16.14 -19.83 1.72
C ALA A 320 17.21 -18.73 1.72
N VAL A 321 18.29 -18.93 2.47
CA VAL A 321 19.45 -18.02 2.54
C VAL A 321 20.05 -17.80 1.15
N GLY A 322 20.38 -16.55 0.84
CA GLY A 322 20.96 -16.15 -0.45
C GLY A 322 20.02 -15.26 -1.27
N THR A 323 20.29 -15.18 -2.57
CA THR A 323 19.60 -14.27 -3.50
C THR A 323 18.40 -14.93 -4.15
N SER A 324 17.31 -14.18 -4.26
CA SER A 324 16.08 -14.51 -4.97
C SER A 324 15.46 -13.24 -5.56
N ALA A 325 14.23 -13.32 -6.06
CA ALA A 325 13.51 -12.17 -6.54
C ALA A 325 12.01 -12.29 -6.27
N PHE A 326 11.38 -11.15 -5.99
CA PHE A 326 9.94 -10.97 -6.06
C PHE A 326 9.62 -10.35 -7.42
N ASN A 327 9.00 -11.13 -8.31
CA ASN A 327 8.93 -10.79 -9.73
C ASN A 327 7.51 -10.44 -10.19
N LEU A 328 7.33 -9.18 -10.61
CA LEU A 328 6.12 -8.61 -11.21
C LEU A 328 6.28 -8.24 -12.70
N SER A 329 7.38 -8.60 -13.36
CA SER A 329 7.72 -8.10 -14.71
C SER A 329 6.73 -8.48 -15.82
N GLY A 330 5.86 -9.47 -15.58
CA GLY A 330 4.82 -9.91 -16.51
C GLY A 330 3.42 -9.48 -16.12
N VAL A 331 3.26 -8.67 -15.07
CA VAL A 331 1.94 -8.26 -14.59
C VAL A 331 1.49 -7.01 -15.34
N ASP A 332 0.32 -7.11 -15.96
CA ASP A 332 -0.36 -5.95 -16.55
C ASP A 332 -1.20 -5.25 -15.47
N PHE A 333 -0.73 -4.08 -15.03
CA PHE A 333 -1.45 -3.28 -14.04
C PHE A 333 -2.69 -2.60 -14.60
N SER A 334 -2.82 -2.43 -15.92
CA SER A 334 -4.00 -1.83 -16.54
C SER A 334 -5.24 -2.69 -16.38
N THR A 335 -5.08 -4.01 -16.31
CA THR A 335 -6.18 -4.96 -16.13
C THR A 335 -6.33 -5.47 -14.70
N ARG A 336 -5.30 -5.29 -13.87
CA ARG A 336 -5.30 -5.76 -12.48
C ARG A 336 -5.77 -4.71 -11.48
N LEU A 337 -5.31 -3.46 -11.63
CA LEU A 337 -5.58 -2.43 -10.65
C LEU A 337 -7.00 -1.90 -10.80
N GLY A 338 -7.64 -1.62 -9.68
CA GLY A 338 -8.97 -1.05 -9.68
C GLY A 338 -9.39 -0.46 -8.33
N ALA A 339 -10.09 0.66 -8.38
CA ALA A 339 -10.66 1.31 -7.21
C ALA A 339 -11.99 2.00 -7.57
N THR A 340 -12.87 2.11 -6.58
CA THR A 340 -14.17 2.76 -6.67
C THR A 340 -14.26 3.90 -5.67
N VAL A 341 -14.44 5.12 -6.17
CA VAL A 341 -14.78 6.30 -5.38
C VAL A 341 -16.29 6.31 -5.15
N THR A 342 -16.72 5.96 -3.95
CA THR A 342 -18.14 5.89 -3.56
C THR A 342 -18.65 7.17 -2.93
N ALA A 343 -17.74 8.01 -2.44
CA ALA A 343 -18.07 9.34 -1.93
C ALA A 343 -18.11 10.39 -3.04
N SER A 344 -18.68 11.55 -2.74
CA SER A 344 -18.76 12.65 -3.69
C SER A 344 -17.41 13.36 -3.88
N LEU A 345 -17.07 13.61 -5.15
CA LEU A 345 -16.08 14.59 -5.55
C LEU A 345 -16.80 15.90 -5.91
N SER A 346 -16.40 17.03 -5.35
CA SER A 346 -17.11 18.33 -5.48
C SER A 346 -16.14 19.47 -5.79
N GLY A 347 -16.63 20.71 -5.97
CA GLY A 347 -15.77 21.89 -6.12
C GLY A 347 -15.70 22.43 -7.55
N THR A 348 -14.69 23.26 -7.84
CA THR A 348 -14.54 23.93 -9.15
C THR A 348 -13.34 23.45 -9.95
N GLY A 349 -12.54 22.57 -9.34
CA GLY A 349 -11.37 21.97 -9.97
C GLY A 349 -11.72 20.90 -11.00
N SER A 350 -10.69 20.50 -11.74
CA SER A 350 -10.74 19.46 -12.77
C SER A 350 -10.19 18.14 -12.25
N LEU A 351 -10.70 17.04 -12.81
CA LEU A 351 -10.18 15.71 -12.59
C LEU A 351 -9.36 15.26 -13.80
N VAL A 352 -8.13 14.80 -13.57
CA VAL A 352 -7.31 14.08 -14.55
C VAL A 352 -7.13 12.66 -14.03
N TYR A 353 -7.37 11.66 -14.88
CA TYR A 353 -7.04 10.27 -14.57
C TYR A 353 -5.92 9.79 -15.48
N ASP A 354 -4.79 9.42 -14.87
CA ASP A 354 -3.55 9.01 -15.54
C ASP A 354 -3.31 7.49 -15.40
N GLY A 355 -4.24 6.75 -14.79
CA GLY A 355 -4.14 5.31 -14.61
C GLY A 355 -2.88 4.87 -13.84
N PRO A 356 -2.35 3.67 -14.11
CA PRO A 356 -2.99 2.57 -14.87
C PRO A 356 -4.24 2.03 -14.16
N GLY A 357 -4.96 1.09 -14.75
CA GLY A 357 -6.08 0.41 -14.09
C GLY A 357 -7.42 1.12 -14.23
N MET A 358 -8.42 0.61 -13.51
CA MET A 358 -9.79 1.10 -13.53
C MET A 358 -10.09 2.03 -12.34
N LEU A 359 -10.58 3.23 -12.61
CA LEU A 359 -11.16 4.11 -11.60
C LEU A 359 -12.66 4.20 -11.84
N THR A 360 -13.45 3.79 -10.85
CA THR A 360 -14.90 3.85 -10.89
C THR A 360 -15.40 5.00 -10.02
N LEU A 361 -16.16 5.93 -10.59
CA LEU A 361 -16.87 6.98 -9.87
C LEU A 361 -18.31 6.51 -9.64
N ALA A 362 -18.63 6.19 -8.38
CA ALA A 362 -19.95 5.69 -7.98
C ALA A 362 -20.70 6.63 -7.03
N GLY A 363 -20.08 7.73 -6.60
CA GLY A 363 -20.74 8.78 -5.83
C GLY A 363 -21.40 9.85 -6.70
N ASP A 364 -22.02 10.84 -6.04
CA ASP A 364 -22.58 12.03 -6.67
C ASP A 364 -21.46 13.05 -6.92
N ASN A 365 -20.85 13.01 -8.11
CA ASN A 365 -19.73 13.90 -8.44
C ASN A 365 -20.25 15.25 -8.96
N THR A 366 -19.98 16.31 -8.21
CA THR A 366 -20.51 17.67 -8.39
C THR A 366 -19.42 18.70 -8.69
N TYR A 367 -18.20 18.26 -9.00
CA TYR A 367 -17.15 19.16 -9.44
C TYR A 367 -17.48 19.73 -10.83
N THR A 368 -17.09 20.98 -11.08
CA THR A 368 -17.46 21.72 -12.31
C THR A 368 -16.29 22.04 -13.23
N GLY A 369 -15.11 21.48 -12.99
CA GLY A 369 -14.01 21.47 -13.95
C GLY A 369 -14.03 20.23 -14.84
N ASP A 370 -13.22 20.26 -15.91
CA ASP A 370 -13.13 19.16 -16.87
C ASP A 370 -12.67 17.83 -16.25
N THR A 371 -13.10 16.73 -16.87
CA THR A 371 -12.61 15.37 -16.61
C THR A 371 -11.77 14.91 -17.80
N THR A 372 -10.47 14.71 -17.61
CA THR A 372 -9.55 14.25 -18.68
C THR A 372 -9.02 12.86 -18.34
N VAL A 373 -9.03 11.94 -19.31
CA VAL A 373 -8.57 10.55 -19.11
C VAL A 373 -7.38 10.23 -20.01
N ASN A 374 -6.18 10.43 -19.47
CA ASN A 374 -4.92 10.26 -20.20
C ASN A 374 -4.51 8.79 -20.35
N ALA A 375 -4.83 7.94 -19.37
CA ALA A 375 -4.57 6.50 -19.41
C ALA A 375 -5.49 5.72 -18.47
N GLY A 376 -5.49 4.38 -18.60
CA GLY A 376 -6.36 3.49 -17.85
C GLY A 376 -7.82 3.54 -18.31
N THR A 377 -8.73 3.14 -17.42
CA THR A 377 -10.17 3.18 -17.66
C THR A 377 -10.85 4.00 -16.56
N LEU A 378 -11.58 5.04 -16.93
CA LEU A 378 -12.53 5.71 -16.05
C LEU A 378 -13.93 5.16 -16.30
N VAL A 379 -14.63 4.80 -15.23
CA VAL A 379 -16.03 4.36 -15.28
C VAL A 379 -16.87 5.29 -14.43
N LEU A 380 -17.90 5.90 -15.01
CA LEU A 380 -19.02 6.42 -14.23
C LEU A 380 -19.99 5.26 -14.00
N ASP A 381 -20.10 4.80 -12.76
CA ASP A 381 -20.94 3.66 -12.38
C ASP A 381 -22.43 3.96 -12.61
N SER A 382 -23.24 2.91 -12.80
CA SER A 382 -24.70 3.01 -12.91
C SER A 382 -25.41 3.80 -11.80
N ALA A 383 -24.83 3.82 -10.60
CA ALA A 383 -25.34 4.59 -9.46
C ALA A 383 -24.66 5.96 -9.30
N GLY A 384 -23.60 6.23 -10.08
CA GLY A 384 -22.84 7.47 -10.00
C GLY A 384 -23.45 8.59 -10.83
N GLU A 385 -23.17 9.83 -10.41
CA GLU A 385 -23.51 11.04 -11.16
C GLU A 385 -22.26 11.84 -11.50
N LEU A 386 -22.29 12.53 -12.64
CA LEU A 386 -21.29 13.52 -13.03
C LEU A 386 -21.98 14.81 -13.45
N MET A 387 -21.67 15.90 -12.75
CA MET A 387 -22.28 17.21 -12.98
C MET A 387 -21.62 17.96 -14.15
N PHE A 388 -22.45 18.64 -14.93
CA PHE A 388 -22.06 19.59 -15.96
C PHE A 388 -22.70 20.94 -15.67
N ALA A 389 -21.87 21.95 -15.40
CA ALA A 389 -22.33 23.33 -15.24
C ALA A 389 -22.46 23.99 -16.62
N LEU A 390 -23.68 24.33 -17.01
CA LEU A 390 -23.98 24.95 -18.30
C LEU A 390 -24.04 26.47 -18.15
N SER A 391 -23.40 27.18 -19.07
CA SER A 391 -23.49 28.64 -19.15
C SER A 391 -23.68 29.12 -20.60
N ASP A 392 -24.12 30.37 -20.74
CA ASP A 392 -24.39 30.97 -22.05
C ASP A 392 -23.15 30.92 -22.98
N GLY A 393 -23.39 30.91 -24.29
CA GLY A 393 -22.32 30.84 -25.28
C GLY A 393 -21.73 29.43 -25.47
N GLY A 394 -22.39 28.40 -24.94
CA GLY A 394 -21.98 27.01 -25.13
C GLY A 394 -20.84 26.56 -24.20
N VAL A 395 -20.62 27.26 -23.10
CA VAL A 395 -19.55 26.95 -22.15
C VAL A 395 -20.05 25.95 -21.10
N SER A 396 -19.33 24.84 -20.97
CA SER A 396 -19.50 23.82 -19.93
C SER A 396 -18.16 23.18 -19.58
N ASN A 397 -18.10 22.44 -18.48
CA ASN A 397 -17.05 21.43 -18.33
C ASN A 397 -17.25 20.29 -19.34
N GLN A 398 -16.17 19.55 -19.60
CA GLN A 398 -16.13 18.50 -20.62
C GLN A 398 -15.51 17.21 -20.09
N VAL A 399 -15.91 16.08 -20.69
CA VAL A 399 -15.18 14.81 -20.59
C VAL A 399 -14.32 14.63 -21.84
N ARG A 400 -13.01 14.42 -21.63
CA ARG A 400 -12.00 14.39 -22.68
C ARG A 400 -11.15 13.11 -22.61
N GLY A 401 -10.77 12.59 -23.77
CA GLY A 401 -9.79 11.53 -23.92
C GLY A 401 -8.37 12.09 -24.02
N GLY A 402 -7.40 11.42 -23.39
CA GLY A 402 -5.97 11.73 -23.52
C GLY A 402 -5.11 10.51 -23.85
N GLY A 403 -5.76 9.37 -24.15
CA GLY A 403 -5.12 8.07 -24.38
C GLY A 403 -5.66 6.93 -23.52
N GLY A 404 -6.54 7.23 -22.55
CA GLY A 404 -7.29 6.23 -21.80
C GLY A 404 -8.71 6.04 -22.33
N THR A 405 -9.44 5.16 -21.64
CA THR A 405 -10.81 4.76 -22.00
C THR A 405 -11.82 5.27 -20.97
N VAL A 406 -13.03 5.57 -21.42
CA VAL A 406 -14.13 6.07 -20.59
C VAL A 406 -15.37 5.22 -20.82
N THR A 407 -15.99 4.77 -19.73
CA THR A 407 -17.34 4.19 -19.74
C THR A 407 -18.28 5.10 -18.95
N LEU A 408 -19.34 5.56 -19.59
CA LEU A 408 -20.40 6.35 -18.95
C LEU A 408 -21.62 5.46 -18.78
N ASP A 409 -21.80 4.84 -17.61
CA ASP A 409 -22.98 4.00 -17.32
C ASP A 409 -23.95 4.68 -16.32
N GLY A 410 -23.55 5.80 -15.70
CA GLY A 410 -24.38 6.57 -14.76
C GLY A 410 -25.14 7.74 -15.37
N ILE A 411 -25.43 8.73 -14.53
CA ILE A 411 -26.20 9.93 -14.92
C ILE A 411 -25.26 11.11 -15.20
N LEU A 412 -25.41 11.74 -16.36
CA LEU A 412 -24.89 13.10 -16.57
C LEU A 412 -25.92 14.10 -16.05
N ARG A 413 -25.56 14.83 -15.00
CA ARG A 413 -26.42 15.79 -14.32
C ARG A 413 -26.14 17.20 -14.85
N LEU A 414 -27.13 17.82 -15.47
CA LEU A 414 -26.97 19.11 -16.15
C LEU A 414 -27.48 20.24 -15.27
N ASP A 415 -26.59 21.14 -14.82
CA ASP A 415 -26.94 22.35 -14.08
C ASP A 415 -27.12 23.52 -15.04
N ASP A 416 -28.37 23.93 -15.25
CA ASP A 416 -28.80 25.03 -16.11
C ASP A 416 -28.99 26.35 -15.36
N SER A 417 -28.63 26.42 -14.07
CA SER A 417 -28.91 27.57 -13.20
C SER A 417 -28.22 28.87 -13.63
N LEU A 418 -27.18 28.79 -14.48
CA LEU A 418 -26.47 29.96 -15.02
C LEU A 418 -26.97 30.40 -16.40
N LEU A 419 -27.96 29.72 -16.99
CA LEU A 419 -28.54 30.10 -18.28
C LEU A 419 -29.51 31.27 -18.14
N THR A 420 -29.47 32.21 -19.08
CA THR A 420 -30.27 33.45 -19.01
C THR A 420 -31.42 33.53 -20.02
N ASP A 421 -31.96 32.38 -20.45
CA ASP A 421 -33.04 32.23 -21.45
C ASP A 421 -32.58 32.37 -22.92
N THR A 422 -31.45 31.75 -23.26
CA THR A 422 -30.96 31.69 -24.64
C THR A 422 -30.82 30.24 -25.12
N ALA A 423 -31.31 29.96 -26.33
CA ALA A 423 -31.02 28.70 -27.02
C ALA A 423 -29.49 28.51 -27.14
N GLY A 424 -29.02 27.28 -27.02
CA GLY A 424 -27.58 27.01 -26.90
C GLY A 424 -27.18 25.64 -27.40
N THR A 425 -25.87 25.46 -27.57
CA THR A 425 -25.25 24.19 -27.92
C THR A 425 -23.98 24.06 -27.09
N TRP A 426 -23.83 22.93 -26.42
CA TRP A 426 -22.68 22.58 -25.58
C TRP A 426 -22.08 21.28 -26.08
N GLU A 427 -20.78 21.14 -25.97
CA GLU A 427 -20.06 19.90 -26.18
C GLU A 427 -19.71 19.34 -24.80
N LEU A 428 -20.47 18.34 -24.34
CA LEU A 428 -20.26 17.74 -23.03
C LEU A 428 -19.15 16.68 -23.09
N ILE A 429 -19.07 15.97 -24.21
CA ILE A 429 -18.05 14.96 -24.48
C ILE A 429 -17.28 15.39 -25.72
N GLU A 430 -15.99 15.63 -25.58
CA GLU A 430 -15.10 16.07 -26.67
C GLU A 430 -14.66 14.86 -27.50
N LEU A 431 -15.54 14.37 -28.40
CA LEU A 431 -15.37 13.08 -29.07
C LEU A 431 -14.10 12.95 -29.91
N ASP A 432 -13.58 14.03 -30.46
CA ASP A 432 -12.36 14.02 -31.30
C ASP A 432 -11.07 13.75 -30.50
N THR A 433 -11.16 13.81 -29.17
CA THR A 433 -10.07 13.43 -28.26
C THR A 433 -10.03 11.94 -27.93
N PHE A 434 -11.06 11.16 -28.30
CA PHE A 434 -11.11 9.72 -28.08
C PHE A 434 -10.68 8.92 -29.31
N GLY A 435 -9.91 7.85 -29.10
CA GLY A 435 -9.68 6.86 -30.14
C GLY A 435 -10.93 6.01 -30.40
N VAL A 436 -10.92 5.29 -31.53
CA VAL A 436 -12.06 4.43 -31.91
C VAL A 436 -12.24 3.32 -30.87
N GLY A 437 -13.37 3.33 -30.17
CA GLY A 437 -13.71 2.36 -29.13
C GLY A 437 -13.28 2.75 -27.71
N ASP A 438 -12.66 3.92 -27.52
CA ASP A 438 -12.20 4.36 -26.20
C ASP A 438 -13.31 4.97 -25.34
N LEU A 439 -14.42 5.40 -25.95
CA LEU A 439 -15.61 5.86 -25.24
C LEU A 439 -16.76 4.87 -25.42
N THR A 440 -17.37 4.49 -24.30
CA THR A 440 -18.57 3.64 -24.27
C THR A 440 -19.67 4.30 -23.44
N PHE A 441 -20.85 4.43 -24.01
CA PHE A 441 -22.08 4.71 -23.26
C PHE A 441 -22.68 3.37 -22.81
N GLY A 442 -22.85 3.22 -21.50
CA GLY A 442 -23.32 2.00 -20.87
C GLY A 442 -24.84 1.83 -20.96
N SER A 443 -25.35 0.66 -20.57
CA SER A 443 -26.78 0.34 -20.65
C SER A 443 -27.65 1.13 -19.68
N ASN A 444 -27.07 1.68 -18.62
CA ASN A 444 -27.77 2.50 -17.62
C ASN A 444 -27.55 3.99 -17.84
N PHE A 445 -26.83 4.38 -18.90
CA PHE A 445 -26.53 5.76 -19.22
C PHE A 445 -27.82 6.59 -19.32
N ALA A 446 -27.82 7.73 -18.62
CA ALA A 446 -28.94 8.65 -18.61
C ALA A 446 -28.48 10.10 -18.48
N LEU A 447 -29.36 11.03 -18.84
CA LEU A 447 -29.20 12.45 -18.59
C LEU A 447 -30.38 12.99 -17.78
N ALA A 448 -30.11 13.98 -16.94
CA ALA A 448 -31.15 14.69 -16.20
C ALA A 448 -30.72 16.12 -15.84
N LEU A 449 -31.69 17.05 -15.83
CA LEU A 449 -31.48 18.40 -15.32
C LEU A 449 -31.38 18.41 -13.79
N VAL A 450 -30.66 19.38 -13.23
CA VAL A 450 -30.74 19.76 -11.81
C VAL A 450 -32.17 20.26 -11.55
N GLY A 451 -32.93 19.52 -10.75
CA GLY A 451 -34.39 19.71 -10.60
C GLY A 451 -35.23 18.51 -11.05
N GLY A 452 -34.60 17.50 -11.67
CA GLY A 452 -35.14 16.14 -11.80
C GLY A 452 -35.87 15.83 -13.10
N ALA A 453 -35.88 16.74 -14.07
CA ALA A 453 -36.38 16.43 -15.41
C ALA A 453 -35.42 15.46 -16.11
N ALA A 454 -35.86 14.23 -16.33
CA ALA A 454 -35.07 13.18 -16.97
C ALA A 454 -35.23 13.22 -18.50
N PHE A 455 -34.18 12.83 -19.21
CA PHE A 455 -34.22 12.67 -20.65
C PHE A 455 -34.81 11.31 -21.01
N ALA A 456 -35.68 11.29 -22.00
CA ALA A 456 -36.15 10.07 -22.62
C ALA A 456 -35.13 9.60 -23.66
N ASP A 457 -34.72 8.34 -23.58
CA ASP A 457 -33.97 7.65 -24.62
C ASP A 457 -34.88 7.43 -25.84
N LEU A 458 -34.49 8.00 -26.98
CA LEU A 458 -35.19 7.87 -28.26
C LEU A 458 -34.65 6.70 -29.10
N GLY A 459 -33.62 6.02 -28.62
CA GLY A 459 -32.87 4.98 -29.31
C GLY A 459 -31.78 5.55 -30.23
N GLY A 460 -30.80 4.70 -30.56
CA GLY A 460 -29.68 5.07 -31.44
C GLY A 460 -28.75 6.14 -30.86
N GLY A 461 -28.67 6.23 -29.53
CA GLY A 461 -27.84 7.20 -28.81
C GLY A 461 -28.36 8.63 -28.90
N SER A 462 -29.68 8.81 -28.96
CA SER A 462 -30.34 10.13 -28.97
C SER A 462 -31.29 10.26 -27.80
N TYR A 463 -31.23 11.40 -27.11
CA TYR A 463 -31.96 11.64 -25.86
C TYR A 463 -32.66 12.99 -25.94
N SER A 464 -33.87 13.11 -25.36
CA SER A 464 -34.58 14.40 -25.30
C SER A 464 -35.30 14.64 -23.99
N CYS A 465 -35.39 15.91 -23.58
CA CYS A 465 -36.16 16.33 -22.43
C CYS A 465 -36.93 17.62 -22.74
N LEU A 466 -38.22 17.66 -22.44
CA LEU A 466 -39.02 18.88 -22.50
C LEU A 466 -39.24 19.41 -21.09
N SER A 467 -38.65 20.56 -20.77
CA SER A 467 -38.83 21.26 -19.49
C SER A 467 -39.53 22.59 -19.74
N GLY A 468 -40.85 22.63 -19.57
CA GLY A 468 -41.64 23.82 -19.93
C GLY A 468 -41.58 24.11 -21.43
N LYS A 469 -40.98 25.25 -21.82
CA LYS A 469 -40.77 25.65 -23.22
C LYS A 469 -39.44 25.16 -23.80
N ASP A 470 -38.60 24.56 -22.97
CA ASP A 470 -37.21 24.24 -23.29
C ASP A 470 -37.10 22.80 -23.74
N LEU A 471 -36.79 22.61 -25.03
CA LEU A 471 -36.47 21.31 -25.60
C LEU A 471 -34.96 21.10 -25.56
N TRP A 472 -34.56 20.11 -24.80
CA TRP A 472 -33.18 19.65 -24.71
C TRP A 472 -32.99 18.40 -25.54
N GLU A 473 -31.91 18.33 -26.29
CA GLU A 473 -31.55 17.14 -27.10
C GLU A 473 -30.07 16.83 -26.93
N PHE A 474 -29.73 15.57 -26.67
CA PHE A 474 -28.36 15.08 -26.58
C PHE A 474 -28.13 13.95 -27.58
N SER A 475 -26.93 13.88 -28.17
CA SER A 475 -26.53 12.77 -29.04
C SER A 475 -25.18 12.19 -28.65
N GLU A 476 -25.13 10.88 -28.40
CA GLU A 476 -23.90 10.11 -28.18
C GLU A 476 -22.93 10.21 -29.37
N SER A 477 -23.48 10.34 -30.59
CA SER A 477 -22.69 10.39 -31.83
C SER A 477 -21.93 11.72 -32.02
N THR A 478 -22.36 12.76 -31.30
CA THR A 478 -21.72 14.09 -31.33
C THR A 478 -21.15 14.50 -29.99
N GLY A 479 -21.53 13.84 -28.88
CA GLY A 479 -21.20 14.27 -27.53
C GLY A 479 -21.87 15.60 -27.13
N GLY A 480 -22.76 16.10 -27.98
CA GLY A 480 -23.31 17.46 -27.89
C GLY A 480 -24.71 17.50 -27.29
N LEU A 481 -24.98 18.57 -26.56
CA LEU A 481 -26.28 18.94 -25.99
C LEU A 481 -26.79 20.22 -26.67
N THR A 482 -28.05 20.27 -27.06
CA THR A 482 -28.71 21.47 -27.58
C THR A 482 -29.90 21.86 -26.71
N LEU A 483 -30.14 23.17 -26.59
CA LEU A 483 -31.34 23.75 -26.03
C LEU A 483 -32.05 24.57 -27.09
N THR A 484 -33.29 24.22 -27.39
CA THR A 484 -34.18 24.97 -28.28
C THR A 484 -35.43 25.42 -27.54
N HIS A 485 -35.76 26.71 -27.62
CA HIS A 485 -37.03 27.21 -27.10
C HIS A 485 -38.17 26.89 -28.09
N ILE A 486 -39.14 26.10 -27.66
CA ILE A 486 -40.39 25.89 -28.39
C ILE A 486 -41.26 27.14 -28.20
N PRO A 487 -41.59 27.89 -29.27
CA PRO A 487 -42.47 29.06 -29.13
C PRO A 487 -43.85 28.63 -28.66
N GLU A 488 -44.44 29.35 -27.70
CA GLU A 488 -45.81 29.10 -27.26
C GLU A 488 -46.79 29.19 -28.46
N PRO A 489 -47.88 28.40 -28.48
CA PRO A 489 -48.76 28.24 -29.64
C PRO A 489 -49.56 29.49 -30.08
N ALA A 490 -49.19 30.71 -29.67
CA ALA A 490 -49.85 31.95 -30.08
C ALA A 490 -49.32 32.58 -31.40
N THR A 491 -48.27 32.02 -32.03
CA THR A 491 -47.66 32.59 -33.26
C THR A 491 -47.67 31.67 -34.49
N LEU A 492 -48.44 30.58 -34.46
CA LEU A 492 -48.75 29.75 -35.64
C LEU A 492 -50.11 30.16 -36.26
N ALA A 493 -50.38 31.45 -36.31
CA ALA A 493 -51.48 32.02 -37.07
C ALA A 493 -50.90 32.99 -38.11
N VAL A 494 -51.15 32.70 -39.38
CA VAL A 494 -50.87 33.53 -40.56
C VAL A 494 -49.44 33.45 -41.10
N PHE A 495 -49.14 32.43 -41.93
CA PHE A 495 -48.49 32.62 -43.24
C PHE A 495 -48.70 31.37 -44.12
N GLY A 496 -49.58 31.50 -45.14
CA GLY A 496 -49.37 30.88 -46.45
C GLY A 496 -49.99 29.52 -46.78
N LEU A 497 -51.30 29.47 -47.04
CA LEU A 497 -51.82 28.62 -48.13
C LEU A 497 -53.04 29.27 -48.81
N ALA A 498 -52.83 30.50 -49.30
CA ALA A 498 -53.62 31.05 -50.40
C ALA A 498 -52.97 30.58 -51.71
N GLY A 499 -53.49 29.50 -52.30
CA GLY A 499 -52.94 29.00 -53.55
C GLY A 499 -53.46 27.64 -54.03
N LEU A 500 -54.78 27.41 -54.06
CA LEU A 500 -55.34 26.52 -55.10
C LEU A 500 -56.82 26.83 -55.34
N GLY A 501 -57.06 27.58 -56.41
CA GLY A 501 -58.40 27.91 -56.90
C GLY A 501 -59.10 26.69 -57.51
N LEU A 502 -60.40 26.62 -57.23
CA LEU A 502 -61.51 26.08 -58.03
C LEU A 502 -61.22 24.94 -59.04
N LEU A 503 -61.91 23.81 -58.87
CA LEU A 503 -62.92 23.37 -59.84
C LEU A 503 -63.88 22.31 -59.26
N ARG A 504 -65.18 22.65 -59.32
CA ARG A 504 -66.33 21.78 -59.04
C ARG A 504 -66.41 20.59 -59.99
N ARG A 505 -66.77 19.41 -59.48
CA ARG A 505 -67.94 18.65 -59.97
C ARG A 505 -68.35 17.51 -59.00
N ARG A 506 -69.61 17.56 -58.55
CA ARG A 506 -70.32 16.45 -57.86
C ARG A 506 -70.57 15.29 -58.83
N PRO A 507 -70.64 14.04 -58.33
CA PRO A 507 -71.56 13.05 -58.87
C PRO A 507 -72.84 12.97 -58.01
N ARG A 508 -73.99 12.97 -58.69
CA ARG A 508 -75.30 12.63 -58.14
C ARG A 508 -75.33 11.13 -57.80
N ARG A 509 -76.02 10.79 -56.70
CA ARG A 509 -76.62 9.47 -56.51
C ARG A 509 -77.62 9.19 -57.64
N ALA A 510 -77.60 7.96 -58.15
CA ALA A 510 -78.80 7.19 -58.43
C ALA A 510 -78.70 5.94 -57.54
#